data_AF-A0A962SH27-F1
#
_entry.id   AF-A0A962SH27-F1
#
_cell.length_a   1.000
_cell.length_b   1.000
_cell.length_c   1.000
_cell.angle_alpha   90.00
_cell.angle_beta   90.00
_cell.angle_gamma   90.00
#
_symmetry.space_group_name_H-M   'P 1'
#
loop_
_entity.id
_entity.type
_entity.pdbx_description
1 polymer ?
#
loop_
_entity_poly.entity_id
_entity_poly.type
_entity_poly.pdbx_seq_one_letter_code
_entity_poly.pdbx_strand_id
1 'polypeptide(L)'
;MLIGFLALISQNAHNNAGMAMAISANHADDLAVQSAMALIKKGLIDWNRLGNEQDIDVARKAILSLPEWPQGVDFNVTPNSSKINLTKLTEAEMRRILEHRARVRTKDVDELIQAWADWRDADDNQMPQGAERNYYERLGQYNMPSNKAFQVPAELLFVRGYREAFSGVDVNAVFTVYGSHKGVDFNTASRETLLLLPGMTEEAVDRILVAREKLDLSNRTELALVLDAATLLEVQTWIADDKQANIYSIAVFPESPVSPEYAYVEIVEFDTFWISLKTLSVNPMARYGATGR
;
A
#
# COMPACT_ATOMS: atom_id res chain seq x y z
N MET A 1 6.22 -27.49 29.84
CA MET A 1 5.84 -26.13 30.30
C MET A 1 6.99 -25.13 30.23
N LEU A 2 8.27 -25.54 30.39
CA LEU A 2 9.45 -24.64 30.32
C LEU A 2 9.84 -24.16 28.90
N ILE A 3 9.59 -24.95 27.85
CA ILE A 3 10.00 -24.63 26.47
C ILE A 3 9.16 -23.50 25.85
N GLY A 4 7.87 -23.39 26.22
CA GLY A 4 6.99 -22.31 25.75
C GLY A 4 7.30 -20.95 26.37
N PHE A 5 7.86 -20.92 27.60
CA PHE A 5 8.25 -19.68 28.27
C PHE A 5 9.53 -19.07 27.68
N LEU A 6 10.48 -19.91 27.25
CA LEU A 6 11.71 -19.45 26.56
C LEU A 6 11.44 -18.91 25.15
N ALA A 7 10.47 -19.48 24.42
CA ALA A 7 10.07 -18.97 23.10
C ALA A 7 9.41 -17.58 23.19
N LEU A 8 8.57 -17.35 24.20
CA LEU A 8 7.92 -16.06 24.42
C LEU A 8 8.92 -14.97 24.85
N ILE A 9 9.92 -15.33 25.68
CA ILE A 9 11.00 -14.44 26.09
C ILE A 9 11.93 -14.14 24.90
N SER A 10 12.21 -15.12 24.04
CA SER A 10 13.03 -14.94 22.83
C SER A 10 12.33 -14.02 21.82
N GLN A 11 11.01 -14.15 21.64
CA GLN A 11 10.26 -13.33 20.69
C GLN A 11 10.08 -11.89 21.19
N ASN A 12 9.85 -11.71 22.50
CA ASN A 12 9.88 -10.38 23.12
C ASN A 12 11.29 -9.75 23.13
N ALA A 13 12.35 -10.54 23.28
CA ALA A 13 13.73 -10.05 23.20
C ALA A 13 14.13 -9.63 21.78
N HIS A 14 13.68 -10.36 20.74
CA HIS A 14 13.88 -9.95 19.33
C HIS A 14 13.07 -8.70 18.97
N ASN A 15 11.81 -8.59 19.42
CA ASN A 15 10.98 -7.41 19.17
C ASN A 15 11.54 -6.16 19.90
N ASN A 16 12.03 -6.34 21.12
CA ASN A 16 12.64 -5.25 21.90
C ASN A 16 14.05 -4.90 21.39
N ALA A 17 14.81 -5.83 20.83
CA ALA A 17 16.10 -5.56 20.19
C ALA A 17 15.94 -4.85 18.83
N GLY A 18 14.90 -5.19 18.06
CA GLY A 18 14.53 -4.47 16.83
C GLY A 18 14.04 -3.05 17.10
N MET A 19 13.20 -2.87 18.13
CA MET A 19 12.82 -1.53 18.61
C MET A 19 14.01 -0.76 19.19
N ALA A 20 14.90 -1.39 19.96
CA ALA A 20 16.08 -0.72 20.53
C ALA A 20 17.12 -0.33 19.46
N MET A 21 17.31 -1.14 18.41
CA MET A 21 18.13 -0.76 17.24
C MET A 21 17.50 0.37 16.44
N ALA A 22 16.19 0.33 16.23
CA ALA A 22 15.48 1.40 15.51
C ALA A 22 15.37 2.70 16.32
N ILE A 23 15.42 2.63 17.66
CA ILE A 23 15.51 3.80 18.55
C ILE A 23 16.97 4.31 18.65
N SER A 24 18.00 3.46 18.58
CA SER A 24 19.41 3.91 18.64
C SER A 24 19.95 4.47 17.31
N ALA A 25 19.33 4.12 16.17
CA ALA A 25 19.60 4.67 14.83
C ALA A 25 19.21 6.16 14.68
N ASN A 26 18.27 6.64 15.51
CA ASN A 26 17.50 7.87 15.29
C ASN A 26 18.20 9.23 15.44
N HIS A 27 19.54 9.36 15.44
CA HIS A 27 20.18 10.71 15.45
C HIS A 27 21.18 10.93 14.31
N ALA A 28 21.91 9.90 13.87
CA ALA A 28 22.79 9.98 12.69
C ALA A 28 22.07 9.48 11.42
N ASP A 29 21.23 8.45 11.55
CA ASP A 29 20.44 7.92 10.43
C ASP A 29 19.25 8.84 10.10
N ASP A 30 18.74 9.62 11.07
CA ASP A 30 17.72 10.63 10.81
C ASP A 30 18.28 11.74 9.89
N LEU A 31 19.51 12.23 10.11
CA LEU A 31 20.08 13.26 9.22
C LEU A 31 20.27 12.73 7.79
N ALA A 32 20.75 11.50 7.62
CA ALA A 32 20.88 10.87 6.31
C ALA A 32 19.51 10.69 5.63
N VAL A 33 18.50 10.23 6.37
CA VAL A 33 17.12 10.08 5.87
C VAL A 33 16.51 11.43 5.51
N GLN A 34 16.67 12.46 6.35
CA GLN A 34 16.18 13.82 6.06
C GLN A 34 16.88 14.42 4.84
N SER A 35 18.21 14.26 4.72
CA SER A 35 18.97 14.69 3.56
C SER A 35 18.53 13.96 2.30
N ALA A 36 18.39 12.64 2.34
CA ALA A 36 17.85 11.83 1.24
C ALA A 36 16.46 12.32 0.84
N MET A 37 15.55 12.49 1.80
CA MET A 37 14.17 12.95 1.54
C MET A 37 14.14 14.34 0.88
N ALA A 38 15.00 15.27 1.32
CA ALA A 38 15.11 16.59 0.70
C ALA A 38 15.63 16.50 -0.75
N LEU A 39 16.64 15.67 -1.01
CA LEU A 39 17.18 15.45 -2.35
C LEU A 39 16.18 14.76 -3.28
N ILE A 40 15.43 13.77 -2.79
CA ILE A 40 14.39 13.08 -3.56
C ILE A 40 13.32 14.08 -3.98
N LYS A 41 12.75 14.84 -3.03
CA LYS A 41 11.69 15.81 -3.29
C LYS A 41 12.14 16.86 -4.31
N LYS A 42 13.34 17.41 -4.15
CA LYS A 42 13.93 18.36 -5.10
C LYS A 42 14.15 17.73 -6.47
N GLY A 43 14.75 16.53 -6.51
CA GLY A 43 15.05 15.81 -7.74
C GLY A 43 13.80 15.47 -8.54
N LEU A 44 12.72 15.04 -7.88
CA LEU A 44 11.43 14.76 -8.53
C LEU A 44 10.78 16.02 -9.12
N ILE A 45 10.86 17.16 -8.43
CA ILE A 45 10.39 18.46 -8.95
C ILE A 45 11.23 18.89 -10.18
N ASP A 46 12.55 18.76 -10.10
CA ASP A 46 13.46 19.17 -11.18
C ASP A 46 13.33 18.24 -12.40
N TRP A 47 13.13 16.93 -12.19
CA TRP A 47 13.00 15.93 -13.27
C TRP A 47 11.80 16.22 -14.18
N ASN A 48 10.63 16.55 -13.63
CA ASN A 48 9.45 16.85 -14.46
C ASN A 48 9.62 18.14 -15.29
N ARG A 49 10.45 19.09 -14.83
CA ARG A 49 10.74 20.34 -15.56
C ARG A 49 11.62 20.15 -16.81
N LEU A 50 12.37 19.05 -16.88
CA LEU A 50 13.33 18.79 -17.97
C LEU A 50 12.73 18.03 -19.17
N GLY A 51 11.44 17.72 -19.13
CA GLY A 51 10.67 17.33 -20.31
C GLY A 51 10.91 15.91 -20.85
N ASN A 52 11.58 15.03 -20.09
CA ASN A 52 11.81 13.65 -20.51
C ASN A 52 11.33 12.65 -19.44
N GLU A 53 10.32 11.88 -19.86
CA GLU A 53 9.77 10.67 -19.25
C GLU A 53 9.27 10.78 -17.80
N GLN A 54 7.97 10.57 -17.63
CA GLN A 54 7.29 10.28 -16.35
C GLN A 54 7.74 8.93 -15.75
N ASP A 55 8.93 8.45 -16.12
CA ASP A 55 9.50 7.21 -15.62
C ASP A 55 10.23 7.50 -14.30
N ILE A 56 9.56 7.09 -13.23
CA ILE A 56 10.04 7.26 -11.87
C ILE A 56 11.37 6.52 -11.63
N ASP A 57 11.66 5.45 -12.39
CA ASP A 57 12.90 4.69 -12.25
C ASP A 57 14.09 5.46 -12.82
N VAL A 58 13.88 6.23 -13.89
CA VAL A 58 14.93 7.09 -14.45
C VAL A 58 15.22 8.24 -13.48
N ALA A 59 14.18 8.90 -12.96
CA ALA A 59 14.33 9.93 -11.94
C ALA A 59 15.07 9.39 -10.69
N ARG A 60 14.69 8.20 -10.23
CA ARG A 60 15.33 7.52 -9.11
C ARG A 60 16.83 7.28 -9.35
N LYS A 61 17.20 6.72 -10.51
CA LYS A 61 18.61 6.50 -10.88
C LYS A 61 19.41 7.79 -10.90
N ALA A 62 18.83 8.88 -11.43
CA ALA A 62 19.48 10.18 -11.46
C ALA A 62 19.72 10.74 -10.04
N ILE A 63 18.72 10.64 -9.16
CA ILE A 63 18.82 11.11 -7.76
C ILE A 63 19.86 10.30 -6.97
N LEU A 64 19.87 8.97 -7.10
CA LEU A 64 20.86 8.11 -6.45
C LEU A 64 22.30 8.39 -6.93
N SER A 65 22.46 9.00 -8.10
CA SER A 65 23.77 9.35 -8.68
C SER A 65 24.27 10.74 -8.27
N LEU A 66 23.51 11.49 -7.45
CA LEU A 66 23.92 12.80 -6.98
C LEU A 66 25.16 12.71 -6.08
N PRO A 67 26.19 13.56 -6.28
CA PRO A 67 27.39 13.58 -5.44
C PRO A 67 27.09 13.78 -3.94
N GLU A 68 26.02 14.51 -3.63
CA GLU A 68 25.54 14.80 -2.27
C GLU A 68 24.61 13.72 -1.69
N TRP A 69 24.33 12.63 -2.43
CA TRP A 69 23.50 11.53 -1.92
C TRP A 69 24.13 10.88 -0.67
N PRO A 70 23.36 10.71 0.43
CA PRO A 70 23.90 10.09 1.65
C PRO A 70 24.26 8.62 1.43
N GLN A 71 25.44 8.22 1.91
CA GLN A 71 25.90 6.83 1.80
C GLN A 71 25.07 5.88 2.67
N GLY A 72 24.90 4.64 2.20
CA GLY A 72 24.22 3.57 2.96
C GLY A 72 22.71 3.71 3.02
N VAL A 73 22.13 4.57 2.18
CA VAL A 73 20.68 4.79 2.09
C VAL A 73 20.23 4.52 0.66
N ASP A 74 19.09 3.85 0.55
CA ASP A 74 18.36 3.67 -0.69
C ASP A 74 16.91 4.17 -0.51
N PHE A 75 16.20 4.35 -1.61
CA PHE A 75 14.80 4.77 -1.58
C PHE A 75 13.98 4.13 -2.69
N ASN A 76 12.67 4.20 -2.54
CA ASN A 76 11.71 3.85 -3.57
C ASN A 76 10.61 4.91 -3.65
N VAL A 77 10.05 5.08 -4.84
CA VAL A 77 8.94 6.00 -5.07
C VAL A 77 7.82 5.24 -5.75
N THR A 78 6.66 5.19 -5.11
CA THR A 78 5.51 4.40 -5.57
C THR A 78 4.32 5.33 -5.79
N PRO A 79 3.76 5.41 -7.02
CA PRO A 79 2.52 6.14 -7.27
C PRO A 79 1.39 5.55 -6.42
N ASN A 80 0.54 6.37 -5.80
CA ASN A 80 -0.62 5.84 -5.06
C ASN A 80 -1.71 5.29 -6.00
N SER A 81 -1.70 5.65 -7.29
CA SER A 81 -2.53 5.02 -8.34
C SER A 81 -2.19 3.54 -8.56
N SER A 82 -0.99 3.10 -8.15
CA SER A 82 -0.57 1.69 -8.20
C SER A 82 -1.22 0.82 -7.10
N LYS A 83 -2.01 1.44 -6.20
CA LYS A 83 -2.66 0.82 -5.04
C LYS A 83 -4.18 0.95 -5.14
N ILE A 84 -4.90 0.01 -4.53
CA ILE A 84 -6.36 0.05 -4.45
C ILE A 84 -6.80 1.14 -3.46
N ASN A 85 -7.65 2.08 -3.91
CA ASN A 85 -8.11 3.18 -3.06
C ASN A 85 -9.31 2.78 -2.20
N LEU A 86 -9.10 2.56 -0.90
CA LEU A 86 -10.13 2.14 0.05
C LEU A 86 -11.29 3.12 0.14
N THR A 87 -11.03 4.42 -0.06
CA THR A 87 -12.08 5.45 0.03
C THR A 87 -13.00 5.46 -1.19
N LYS A 88 -12.60 4.80 -2.29
CA LYS A 88 -13.37 4.71 -3.54
C LYS A 88 -14.05 3.36 -3.74
N LEU A 89 -13.69 2.35 -2.92
CA LEU A 89 -14.33 1.05 -2.96
C LEU A 89 -15.78 1.12 -2.52
N THR A 90 -16.63 0.52 -3.34
CA THR A 90 -18.01 0.14 -3.02
C THR A 90 -18.04 -1.18 -2.25
N GLU A 91 -19.16 -1.47 -1.57
CA GLU A 91 -19.38 -2.78 -0.93
C GLU A 91 -19.27 -3.93 -1.93
N ALA A 92 -19.80 -3.75 -3.15
CA ALA A 92 -19.74 -4.76 -4.19
C ALA A 92 -18.29 -5.05 -4.65
N GLU A 93 -17.45 -4.03 -4.76
CA GLU A 93 -16.04 -4.19 -5.11
C GLU A 93 -15.24 -4.85 -3.97
N MET A 94 -15.47 -4.43 -2.72
CA MET A 94 -14.85 -5.08 -1.56
C MET A 94 -15.28 -6.55 -1.43
N ARG A 95 -16.56 -6.85 -1.69
CA ARG A 95 -17.09 -8.22 -1.73
C ARG A 95 -16.34 -9.07 -2.74
N ARG A 96 -16.16 -8.56 -3.96
CA ARG A 96 -15.43 -9.29 -5.01
C ARG A 96 -13.96 -9.51 -4.63
N ILE A 97 -13.30 -8.54 -4.00
CA ILE A 97 -11.95 -8.75 -3.44
C ILE A 97 -11.99 -9.90 -2.43
N LEU A 98 -12.90 -9.88 -1.46
CA LEU A 98 -13.01 -10.91 -0.42
C LEU A 98 -13.31 -12.30 -1.01
N GLU A 99 -14.23 -12.41 -1.96
CA GLU A 99 -14.58 -13.67 -2.64
C GLU A 99 -13.41 -14.24 -3.45
N HIS A 100 -12.56 -13.36 -3.99
CA HIS A 100 -11.36 -13.76 -4.71
C HIS A 100 -10.28 -14.34 -3.77
N ARG A 101 -10.30 -14.00 -2.48
CA ARG A 101 -9.31 -14.47 -1.51
C ARG A 101 -9.57 -15.93 -1.17
N ALA A 102 -8.61 -16.81 -1.48
CA ALA A 102 -8.68 -18.25 -1.16
C ALA A 102 -8.94 -18.58 0.33
N ARG A 103 -8.60 -17.66 1.24
CA ARG A 103 -8.77 -17.82 2.70
C ARG A 103 -10.14 -17.40 3.22
N VAL A 104 -10.98 -16.77 2.38
CA VAL A 104 -12.30 -16.29 2.78
C VAL A 104 -13.35 -17.25 2.22
N ARG A 105 -14.16 -17.84 3.10
CA ARG A 105 -15.27 -18.68 2.65
C ARG A 105 -16.45 -17.78 2.30
N THR A 106 -17.22 -18.14 1.28
CA THR A 106 -18.39 -17.34 0.82
C THR A 106 -19.35 -16.97 1.95
N LYS A 107 -19.61 -17.90 2.89
CA LYS A 107 -20.50 -17.66 4.03
C LYS A 107 -20.00 -16.60 5.02
N ASP A 108 -18.70 -16.34 5.04
CA ASP A 108 -18.08 -15.35 5.92
C ASP A 108 -18.09 -13.94 5.25
N VAL A 109 -18.31 -13.86 3.93
CA VAL A 109 -18.24 -12.60 3.17
C VAL A 109 -19.34 -11.63 3.58
N ASP A 110 -20.57 -12.11 3.80
CA ASP A 110 -21.67 -11.24 4.24
C ASP A 110 -21.40 -10.59 5.60
N GLU A 111 -20.82 -11.34 6.52
CA GLU A 111 -20.43 -10.81 7.84
C GLU A 111 -19.33 -9.76 7.72
N LEU A 112 -18.33 -10.02 6.88
CA LEU A 112 -17.23 -9.08 6.62
C LEU A 112 -17.72 -7.79 5.98
N ILE A 113 -18.62 -7.87 4.99
CA ILE A 113 -19.16 -6.68 4.33
C ILE A 113 -20.01 -5.83 5.27
N GLN A 114 -20.84 -6.46 6.12
CA GLN A 114 -21.58 -5.71 7.14
C GLN A 114 -20.64 -5.05 8.15
N ALA A 115 -19.61 -5.75 8.63
CA ALA A 115 -18.63 -5.16 9.53
C ALA A 115 -17.84 -4.00 8.90
N TRP A 116 -17.59 -4.06 7.59
CA TRP A 116 -16.95 -2.98 6.84
C TRP A 116 -17.86 -1.78 6.63
N ALA A 117 -19.17 -2.00 6.48
CA ALA A 117 -20.17 -0.94 6.42
C ALA A 117 -20.26 -0.19 7.76
N ASP A 118 -20.47 -0.92 8.87
CA ASP A 118 -20.51 -0.38 10.23
C ASP A 118 -19.19 0.32 10.64
N TRP A 119 -18.05 -0.06 10.04
CA TRP A 119 -16.79 0.65 10.33
C TRP A 119 -16.80 2.11 9.81
N ARG A 120 -17.55 2.35 8.73
CA ARG A 120 -17.45 3.56 7.90
C ARG A 120 -18.62 4.52 8.06
N ASP A 121 -19.80 4.02 8.36
CA ASP A 121 -20.99 4.85 8.49
C ASP A 121 -20.95 5.70 9.76
N ALA A 122 -21.79 6.72 9.84
CA ALA A 122 -21.66 7.78 10.85
C ALA A 122 -22.40 7.48 12.16
N ASP A 123 -23.21 6.42 12.18
CA ASP A 123 -24.06 6.08 13.33
C ASP A 123 -23.46 4.92 14.15
N ASP A 124 -24.23 4.35 15.07
CA ASP A 124 -23.81 3.23 15.93
C ASP A 124 -24.80 2.04 15.79
N ASN A 125 -25.60 2.02 14.71
CA ASN A 125 -26.64 1.03 14.51
C ASN A 125 -26.04 -0.22 13.88
N GLN A 126 -25.73 -1.20 14.73
CA GLN A 126 -25.10 -2.41 14.27
C GLN A 126 -25.98 -3.20 13.29
N MET A 127 -25.44 -3.53 12.13
CA MET A 127 -26.05 -4.52 11.24
C MET A 127 -26.10 -5.91 11.89
N PRO A 128 -26.96 -6.84 11.41
CA PRO A 128 -27.15 -8.16 12.03
C PRO A 128 -25.85 -8.96 12.26
N GLN A 129 -24.89 -8.85 11.34
CA GLN A 129 -23.57 -9.48 11.41
C GLN A 129 -22.42 -8.47 11.44
N GLY A 130 -22.76 -7.19 11.59
CA GLY A 130 -21.78 -6.10 11.64
C GLY A 130 -21.00 -6.02 12.95
N ALA A 131 -20.36 -4.88 13.16
CA ALA A 131 -19.51 -4.62 14.31
C ALA A 131 -19.47 -3.13 14.62
N GLU A 132 -20.10 -2.77 15.73
CA GLU A 132 -20.21 -1.39 16.21
C GLU A 132 -19.50 -1.15 17.54
N ARG A 133 -19.66 0.04 18.12
CA ARG A 133 -19.01 0.44 19.38
C ARG A 133 -19.09 -0.64 20.46
N ASN A 134 -20.27 -1.21 20.68
CA ASN A 134 -20.49 -2.28 21.65
C ASN A 134 -19.62 -3.53 21.40
N TYR A 135 -19.37 -3.87 20.13
CA TYR A 135 -18.49 -4.97 19.77
C TYR A 135 -17.03 -4.65 20.13
N TYR A 136 -16.52 -3.48 19.74
CA TYR A 136 -15.12 -3.11 19.97
C TYR A 136 -14.80 -2.84 21.45
N GLU A 137 -15.72 -2.23 22.19
CA GLU A 137 -15.55 -2.00 23.64
C GLU A 137 -15.40 -3.30 24.42
N ARG A 138 -16.13 -4.36 24.05
CA ARG A 138 -15.96 -5.69 24.66
C ARG A 138 -14.59 -6.31 24.40
N LEU A 139 -13.90 -5.87 23.36
CA LEU A 139 -12.52 -6.26 23.04
C LEU A 139 -11.48 -5.32 23.67
N GLY A 140 -11.90 -4.36 24.49
CA GLY A 140 -11.04 -3.33 25.09
C GLY A 140 -10.56 -2.27 24.08
N GLN A 141 -11.19 -2.18 22.91
CA GLN A 141 -10.85 -1.23 21.85
C GLN A 141 -11.80 -0.03 21.90
N TYR A 142 -11.49 0.92 22.77
CA TYR A 142 -12.27 2.16 22.92
C TYR A 142 -12.06 3.09 21.73
N ASN A 143 -13.09 3.88 21.40
CA ASN A 143 -13.13 4.79 20.24
C ASN A 143 -13.10 4.08 18.87
N MET A 144 -13.59 2.85 18.80
CA MET A 144 -13.87 2.12 17.55
C MET A 144 -15.38 1.80 17.47
N PRO A 145 -15.96 1.67 16.25
CA PRO A 145 -15.33 1.87 14.94
C PRO A 145 -14.96 3.34 14.70
N SER A 146 -14.31 3.61 13.56
CA SER A 146 -13.95 5.00 13.22
C SER A 146 -15.17 5.87 12.90
N ASN A 147 -16.29 5.25 12.51
CA ASN A 147 -17.56 5.83 12.05
C ASN A 147 -17.36 6.90 10.96
N LYS A 148 -16.34 6.67 10.13
CA LYS A 148 -15.81 7.59 9.11
C LYS A 148 -15.12 6.79 8.00
N ALA A 149 -14.88 7.45 6.86
CA ALA A 149 -14.01 6.90 5.83
C ALA A 149 -12.61 6.58 6.39
N PHE A 150 -11.98 5.53 5.87
CA PHE A 150 -10.62 5.11 6.25
C PHE A 150 -9.63 6.28 6.19
N GLN A 151 -8.88 6.50 7.28
CA GLN A 151 -7.86 7.55 7.37
C GLN A 151 -6.45 7.02 7.09
N VAL A 152 -6.23 5.73 7.29
CA VAL A 152 -5.00 5.02 6.91
C VAL A 152 -5.34 3.58 6.48
N PRO A 153 -4.57 2.95 5.57
CA PRO A 153 -4.84 1.58 5.14
C PRO A 153 -4.83 0.56 6.29
N ALA A 154 -4.01 0.78 7.31
CA ALA A 154 -3.89 -0.10 8.47
C ALA A 154 -5.19 -0.25 9.28
N GLU A 155 -6.12 0.72 9.22
CA GLU A 155 -7.44 0.63 9.85
C GLU A 155 -8.25 -0.57 9.34
N LEU A 156 -8.01 -1.00 8.09
CA LEU A 156 -8.65 -2.17 7.52
C LEU A 156 -8.48 -3.42 8.40
N LEU A 157 -7.34 -3.57 9.07
CA LEU A 157 -7.05 -4.72 9.94
C LEU A 157 -7.78 -4.69 11.30
N PHE A 158 -8.41 -3.56 11.64
CA PHE A 158 -9.22 -3.43 12.85
C PHE A 158 -10.69 -3.77 12.59
N VAL A 159 -11.16 -3.68 11.35
CA VAL A 159 -12.48 -4.17 10.96
C VAL A 159 -12.61 -5.64 11.35
N ARG A 160 -13.72 -5.99 12.02
CA ARG A 160 -13.99 -7.37 12.46
C ARG A 160 -13.75 -8.36 11.31
N GLY A 161 -12.88 -9.35 11.56
CA GLY A 161 -12.53 -10.42 10.62
C GLY A 161 -11.51 -10.09 9.54
N TYR A 162 -11.19 -8.81 9.29
CA TYR A 162 -10.30 -8.42 8.20
C TYR A 162 -8.83 -8.77 8.43
N ARG A 163 -8.37 -8.85 9.69
CA ARG A 163 -7.01 -9.34 9.99
C ARG A 163 -6.79 -10.76 9.49
N GLU A 164 -7.81 -11.61 9.53
CA GLU A 164 -7.73 -12.98 9.02
C GLU A 164 -7.88 -13.00 7.49
N ALA A 165 -8.87 -12.26 6.95
CA ALA A 165 -9.11 -12.18 5.50
C ALA A 165 -7.88 -11.67 4.71
N PHE A 166 -7.17 -10.69 5.28
CA PHE A 166 -5.95 -10.10 4.72
C PHE A 166 -4.67 -10.64 5.36
N SER A 167 -4.72 -11.80 6.03
CA SER A 167 -3.52 -12.45 6.55
C SER A 167 -2.51 -12.71 5.42
N GLY A 168 -1.26 -12.33 5.67
CA GLY A 168 -0.16 -12.41 4.70
C GLY A 168 -0.15 -11.29 3.65
N VAL A 169 -1.00 -10.27 3.77
CA VAL A 169 -0.99 -9.08 2.91
C VAL A 169 -0.48 -7.90 3.70
N ASP A 170 0.50 -7.18 3.15
CA ASP A 170 0.84 -5.85 3.65
C ASP A 170 -0.18 -4.84 3.11
N VAL A 171 -1.18 -4.52 3.95
CA VAL A 171 -2.25 -3.59 3.57
C VAL A 171 -1.74 -2.19 3.21
N ASN A 172 -0.59 -1.75 3.74
CA ASN A 172 -0.03 -0.43 3.40
C ASN A 172 0.69 -0.43 2.04
N ALA A 173 1.12 -1.61 1.58
CA ALA A 173 1.74 -1.78 0.26
C ALA A 173 0.69 -1.78 -0.85
N VAL A 174 -0.47 -2.41 -0.62
CA VAL A 174 -1.48 -2.66 -1.66
C VAL A 174 -2.69 -1.72 -1.64
N PHE A 175 -3.00 -1.12 -0.49
CA PHE A 175 -4.10 -0.17 -0.35
C PHE A 175 -3.61 1.25 -0.10
N THR A 176 -4.43 2.21 -0.49
CA THR A 176 -4.25 3.63 -0.18
C THR A 176 -5.58 4.27 0.23
N VAL A 177 -5.49 5.39 0.94
CA VAL A 177 -6.63 6.28 1.19
C VAL A 177 -6.49 7.61 0.43
N TYR A 178 -5.39 7.76 -0.31
CA TYR A 178 -5.04 8.98 -1.01
C TYR A 178 -5.44 8.91 -2.48
N GLY A 179 -5.76 10.06 -3.05
CA GLY A 179 -6.11 10.20 -4.46
C GLY A 179 -7.60 10.05 -4.73
N SER A 180 -7.98 10.38 -5.96
CA SER A 180 -9.36 10.30 -6.46
C SER A 180 -9.61 9.10 -7.37
N HIS A 181 -8.58 8.30 -7.66
CA HIS A 181 -8.64 7.18 -8.61
C HIS A 181 -9.57 6.06 -8.15
N LYS A 182 -10.40 5.55 -9.06
CA LYS A 182 -11.30 4.42 -8.81
C LYS A 182 -10.70 3.06 -9.23
N GLY A 183 -9.78 3.06 -10.19
CA GLY A 183 -9.05 1.88 -10.64
C GLY A 183 -7.56 1.96 -10.32
N VAL A 184 -6.85 0.87 -10.58
CA VAL A 184 -5.41 0.69 -10.36
C VAL A 184 -4.67 0.88 -11.68
N ASP A 185 -3.50 1.51 -11.63
CA ASP A 185 -2.59 1.59 -12.78
C ASP A 185 -1.76 0.29 -12.90
N PHE A 186 -2.03 -0.50 -13.93
CA PHE A 186 -1.41 -1.80 -14.17
C PHE A 186 0.08 -1.69 -14.57
N ASN A 187 0.50 -0.54 -15.09
CA ASN A 187 1.90 -0.30 -15.42
C ASN A 187 2.78 -0.19 -14.16
N THR A 188 2.21 0.31 -13.05
CA THR A 188 2.96 0.60 -11.84
C THR A 188 2.57 -0.26 -10.63
N ALA A 189 1.42 -0.92 -10.65
CA ALA A 189 0.95 -1.82 -9.59
C ALA A 189 1.96 -2.91 -9.24
N SER A 190 2.10 -3.23 -7.95
CA SER A 190 2.89 -4.38 -7.52
C SER A 190 2.19 -5.69 -7.87
N ARG A 191 2.95 -6.80 -7.85
CA ARG A 191 2.39 -8.15 -8.00
C ARG A 191 1.25 -8.37 -7.01
N GLU A 192 1.48 -8.01 -5.75
CA GLU A 192 0.52 -8.21 -4.66
C GLU A 192 -0.76 -7.41 -4.86
N THR A 193 -0.66 -6.16 -5.35
CA THR A 193 -1.85 -5.38 -5.68
C THR A 193 -2.63 -6.04 -6.81
N LEU A 194 -1.95 -6.47 -7.89
CA LEU A 194 -2.61 -7.12 -9.02
C LEU A 194 -3.29 -8.43 -8.62
N LEU A 195 -2.64 -9.25 -7.77
CA LEU A 195 -3.21 -10.50 -7.24
C LEU A 195 -4.40 -10.30 -6.29
N LEU A 196 -4.66 -9.08 -5.83
CA LEU A 196 -5.88 -8.78 -5.07
C LEU A 196 -7.07 -8.46 -5.96
N LEU A 197 -6.85 -8.19 -7.25
CA LEU A 197 -7.93 -7.84 -8.16
C LEU A 197 -8.73 -9.10 -8.55
N PRO A 198 -10.06 -9.06 -8.48
CA PRO A 198 -10.91 -10.20 -8.87
C PRO A 198 -10.59 -10.68 -10.28
N GLY A 199 -10.46 -12.01 -10.44
CA GLY A 199 -10.18 -12.66 -11.72
C GLY A 199 -8.70 -12.71 -12.13
N MET A 200 -7.80 -12.10 -11.36
CA MET A 200 -6.36 -12.20 -11.59
C MET A 200 -5.79 -13.52 -11.09
N THR A 201 -4.95 -14.14 -11.90
CA THR A 201 -4.16 -15.33 -11.52
C THR A 201 -2.67 -14.98 -11.55
N GLU A 202 -1.83 -15.81 -10.94
CA GLU A 202 -0.37 -15.65 -11.00
C GLU A 202 0.13 -15.58 -12.45
N GLU A 203 -0.40 -16.43 -13.33
CA GLU A 203 -0.03 -16.45 -14.74
C GLU A 203 -0.49 -15.19 -15.47
N ALA A 204 -1.65 -14.63 -15.11
CA ALA A 204 -2.11 -13.36 -15.68
C ALA A 204 -1.24 -12.18 -15.21
N VAL A 205 -0.85 -12.19 -13.93
CA VAL A 205 0.07 -11.18 -13.38
C VAL A 205 1.45 -11.29 -14.01
N ASP A 206 2.01 -12.49 -14.18
CA ASP A 206 3.29 -12.70 -14.86
C ASP A 206 3.27 -12.11 -16.27
N ARG A 207 2.19 -12.33 -17.03
CA ARG A 207 2.03 -11.76 -18.36
C ARG A 207 1.98 -10.23 -18.33
N ILE A 208 1.27 -9.62 -17.37
CA ILE A 208 1.24 -8.16 -17.20
C ILE A 208 2.65 -7.62 -16.89
N LEU A 209 3.36 -8.23 -15.95
CA LEU A 209 4.67 -7.76 -15.50
C LEU A 209 5.70 -7.80 -16.64
N VAL A 210 5.63 -8.80 -17.52
CA VAL A 210 6.47 -8.87 -18.73
C VAL A 210 6.00 -7.87 -19.79
N ALA A 211 4.69 -7.74 -20.00
CA ALA A 211 4.13 -6.92 -21.07
C ALA A 211 4.35 -5.42 -20.84
N ARG A 212 4.26 -4.94 -19.58
CA ARG A 212 4.39 -3.52 -19.25
C ARG A 212 5.79 -2.93 -19.46
N GLU A 213 6.80 -3.77 -19.73
CA GLU A 213 8.12 -3.30 -20.19
C GLU A 213 8.07 -2.71 -21.62
N LYS A 214 7.03 -3.05 -22.39
CA LYS A 214 6.93 -2.72 -23.82
C LYS A 214 5.58 -2.12 -24.23
N LEU A 215 4.54 -2.38 -23.45
CA LEU A 215 3.17 -1.93 -23.71
C LEU A 215 2.72 -0.98 -22.60
N ASP A 216 1.95 0.03 -22.98
CA ASP A 216 1.26 0.88 -22.03
C ASP A 216 -0.09 0.25 -21.67
N LEU A 217 -0.13 -0.47 -20.55
CA LEU A 217 -1.31 -1.22 -20.08
C LEU A 217 -2.37 -0.35 -19.38
N SER A 218 -2.40 0.96 -19.67
CA SER A 218 -3.35 1.90 -19.07
C SER A 218 -4.79 1.77 -19.60
N ASN A 219 -5.04 0.91 -20.59
CA ASN A 219 -6.36 0.82 -21.20
C ASN A 219 -6.74 -0.62 -21.54
N ARG A 220 -8.05 -0.83 -21.67
CA ARG A 220 -8.65 -2.14 -21.93
C ARG A 220 -8.15 -2.78 -23.24
N THR A 221 -7.85 -2.00 -24.27
CA THR A 221 -7.39 -2.52 -25.57
C THR A 221 -6.02 -3.18 -25.43
N GLU A 222 -5.08 -2.51 -24.76
CA GLU A 222 -3.74 -3.05 -24.53
C GLU A 222 -3.78 -4.24 -23.56
N LEU A 223 -4.60 -4.17 -22.51
CA LEU A 223 -4.81 -5.29 -21.60
C LEU A 223 -5.42 -6.53 -22.29
N ALA A 224 -6.26 -6.35 -23.31
CA ALA A 224 -6.82 -7.46 -24.10
C ALA A 224 -5.78 -8.22 -24.94
N LEU A 225 -4.59 -7.65 -25.15
CA LEU A 225 -3.47 -8.34 -25.81
C LEU A 225 -2.75 -9.30 -24.85
N VAL A 226 -2.92 -9.10 -23.55
CA VAL A 226 -2.17 -9.79 -22.48
C VAL A 226 -3.06 -10.73 -21.69
N LEU A 227 -4.33 -10.36 -21.49
CA LEU A 227 -5.30 -11.08 -20.68
C LEU A 227 -6.33 -11.78 -21.55
N ASP A 228 -6.84 -12.92 -21.08
CA ASP A 228 -7.99 -13.55 -21.71
C ASP A 228 -9.28 -12.75 -21.46
N ALA A 229 -10.32 -13.03 -22.25
CA ALA A 229 -11.57 -12.28 -22.21
C ALA A 229 -12.30 -12.39 -20.86
N ALA A 230 -12.16 -13.51 -20.13
CA ALA A 230 -12.83 -13.70 -18.85
C ALA A 230 -12.16 -12.86 -17.76
N THR A 231 -10.83 -12.94 -17.64
CA THR A 231 -10.07 -12.08 -16.72
C THR A 231 -10.27 -10.61 -17.04
N LEU A 232 -10.23 -10.23 -18.33
CA LEU A 232 -10.44 -8.83 -18.73
C LEU A 232 -11.82 -8.29 -18.31
N LEU A 233 -12.86 -9.13 -18.39
CA LEU A 233 -14.20 -8.76 -17.96
C LEU A 233 -14.27 -8.52 -16.44
N GLU A 234 -13.58 -9.35 -15.66
CA GLU A 234 -13.52 -9.21 -14.20
C GLU A 234 -12.78 -7.93 -13.79
N VAL A 235 -11.66 -7.62 -14.43
CA VAL A 235 -10.81 -6.47 -14.05
C VAL A 235 -11.22 -5.14 -14.68
N GLN A 236 -12.19 -5.09 -15.60
CA GLN A 236 -12.52 -3.87 -16.34
C GLN A 236 -12.88 -2.67 -15.45
N THR A 237 -13.52 -2.90 -14.30
CA THR A 237 -13.89 -1.85 -13.35
C THR A 237 -12.72 -1.37 -12.48
N TRP A 238 -11.60 -2.09 -12.56
CA TRP A 238 -10.39 -1.87 -11.77
C TRP A 238 -9.26 -1.24 -12.58
N ILE A 239 -9.47 -0.94 -13.86
CA ILE A 239 -8.49 -0.22 -14.68
C ILE A 239 -8.57 1.26 -14.33
N ALA A 240 -7.44 1.90 -14.03
CA ALA A 240 -7.41 3.34 -13.79
C ALA A 240 -7.80 4.13 -15.06
N ASP A 241 -8.80 5.00 -14.94
CA ASP A 241 -9.22 5.90 -16.02
C ASP A 241 -8.32 7.14 -16.16
N ASP A 242 -7.46 7.40 -15.17
CA ASP A 242 -6.56 8.56 -15.12
C ASP A 242 -5.10 8.10 -14.99
N LYS A 243 -4.25 8.58 -15.89
CA LYS A 243 -2.83 8.27 -15.96
C LYS A 243 -1.98 9.09 -15.00
N GLN A 244 -2.48 10.24 -14.52
CA GLN A 244 -1.66 11.13 -13.72
C GLN A 244 -1.80 10.82 -12.24
N ALA A 245 -0.85 10.03 -11.73
CA ALA A 245 -0.56 10.07 -10.31
C ALA A 245 -0.01 11.45 -9.96
N ASN A 246 -0.69 12.17 -9.06
CA ASN A 246 -0.14 13.34 -8.40
C ASN A 246 0.26 13.03 -6.95
N ILE A 247 -0.05 11.84 -6.44
CA ILE A 247 0.27 11.41 -5.07
C ILE A 247 1.20 10.21 -5.08
N TYR A 248 2.30 10.31 -4.34
CA TYR A 248 3.36 9.31 -4.28
C TYR A 248 3.70 8.95 -2.84
N SER A 249 4.08 7.69 -2.63
CA SER A 249 4.75 7.21 -1.42
C SER A 249 6.25 7.22 -1.68
N ILE A 250 7.01 8.00 -0.91
CA ILE A 250 8.47 7.99 -0.93
C ILE A 250 8.93 7.22 0.30
N ALA A 251 9.58 6.08 0.10
CA ALA A 251 10.15 5.25 1.15
C ALA A 251 11.67 5.37 1.15
N VAL A 252 12.27 5.72 2.28
CA VAL A 252 13.72 5.80 2.47
C VAL A 252 14.13 4.76 3.51
N PHE A 253 15.16 3.98 3.22
CA PHE A 253 15.57 2.85 4.04
C PHE A 253 17.08 2.59 3.92
N PRO A 254 17.69 1.88 4.90
CA PRO A 254 19.08 1.49 4.79
C PRO A 254 19.32 0.63 3.56
N GLU A 255 20.39 0.92 2.82
CA GLU A 255 20.83 0.10 1.71
C GLU A 255 21.19 -1.31 2.24
N SER A 256 20.55 -2.33 1.68
CA SER A 256 20.67 -3.69 2.19
C SER A 256 20.51 -4.72 1.06
N PRO A 257 21.25 -5.85 1.11
CA PRO A 257 21.09 -6.94 0.15
C PRO A 257 19.74 -7.66 0.28
N VAL A 258 19.04 -7.47 1.41
CA VAL A 258 17.67 -7.96 1.66
C VAL A 258 16.72 -6.78 1.81
N SER A 259 15.47 -6.96 1.37
CA SER A 259 14.41 -5.96 1.53
C SER A 259 14.27 -5.58 3.02
N PRO A 260 14.26 -4.29 3.36
CA PRO A 260 14.14 -3.88 4.76
C PRO A 260 12.72 -4.10 5.25
N GLU A 261 12.56 -4.52 6.52
CA GLU A 261 11.24 -4.71 7.14
C GLU A 261 10.55 -3.37 7.43
N TYR A 262 11.32 -2.29 7.59
CA TYR A 262 10.82 -0.96 7.91
C TYR A 262 11.50 0.13 7.07
N ALA A 263 10.77 1.19 6.78
CA ALA A 263 11.25 2.38 6.09
C ALA A 263 10.64 3.65 6.70
N TYR A 264 11.36 4.77 6.54
CA TYR A 264 10.79 6.10 6.70
C TYR A 264 9.97 6.41 5.45
N VAL A 265 8.65 6.60 5.60
CA VAL A 265 7.75 6.82 4.46
C VAL A 265 7.06 8.16 4.58
N GLU A 266 7.11 8.93 3.50
CA GLU A 266 6.25 10.09 3.31
C GLU A 266 5.28 9.89 2.17
N ILE A 267 4.05 10.36 2.37
CA ILE A 267 3.07 10.53 1.30
C ILE A 267 3.13 11.97 0.86
N VAL A 268 3.41 12.20 -0.42
CA VAL A 268 3.52 13.54 -1.00
C VAL A 268 2.51 13.72 -2.12
N GLU A 269 1.96 14.93 -2.24
CA GLU A 269 1.12 15.34 -3.37
C GLU A 269 1.82 16.45 -4.13
N PHE A 270 2.08 16.21 -5.41
CA PHE A 270 2.56 17.20 -6.37
C PHE A 270 1.39 18.07 -6.85
N ASP A 271 1.67 19.34 -7.11
CA ASP A 271 0.76 20.16 -7.88
C ASP A 271 0.71 19.69 -9.35
N THR A 272 -0.30 20.15 -10.09
CA THR A 272 -0.53 19.75 -11.49
C THR A 272 0.65 20.05 -12.42
N PHE A 273 1.50 21.02 -12.08
CA PHE A 273 2.67 21.41 -12.88
C PHE A 273 3.96 20.77 -12.37
N TRP A 274 3.89 19.98 -11.30
CA TRP A 274 5.02 19.40 -10.56
C TRP A 274 6.08 20.44 -10.17
N ILE A 275 5.67 21.69 -9.92
CA ILE A 275 6.61 22.74 -9.52
C ILE A 275 6.79 22.81 -8.01
N SER A 276 5.85 22.22 -7.27
CA SER A 276 5.87 22.08 -5.82
C SER A 276 5.19 20.77 -5.40
N LEU A 277 5.43 20.39 -4.15
CA LEU A 277 4.74 19.29 -3.49
C LEU A 277 4.43 19.67 -2.05
N LYS A 278 3.45 18.98 -1.47
CA LYS A 278 3.16 19.01 -0.03
C LYS A 278 3.25 17.60 0.55
N THR A 279 3.78 17.49 1.76
CA THR A 279 3.71 16.24 2.52
C THR A 279 2.32 16.10 3.13
N LEU A 280 1.62 15.02 2.80
CA LEU A 280 0.31 14.67 3.34
C LEU A 280 0.40 13.85 4.62
N SER A 281 1.43 13.02 4.74
CA SER A 281 1.63 12.13 5.88
C SER A 281 3.09 11.72 6.00
N VAL A 282 3.51 11.46 7.24
CA VAL A 282 4.84 10.96 7.59
C VAL A 282 4.66 9.74 8.48
N ASN A 283 5.29 8.63 8.11
CA ASN A 283 5.41 7.45 8.94
C ASN A 283 6.89 7.08 9.10
N PRO A 284 7.53 7.43 10.24
CA PRO A 284 8.94 7.17 10.46
C PRO A 284 9.32 5.69 10.54
N MET A 285 8.33 4.80 10.71
CA MET A 285 8.54 3.37 10.90
C MET A 285 7.42 2.58 10.20
N ALA A 286 7.22 2.86 8.92
CA ALA A 286 6.29 2.09 8.11
C ALA A 286 6.86 0.70 7.86
N ARG A 287 6.02 -0.34 7.96
CA ARG A 287 6.41 -1.65 7.43
C ARG A 287 6.65 -1.53 5.93
N TYR A 288 7.73 -2.15 5.49
CA TYR A 288 8.25 -2.10 4.14
C TYR A 288 8.69 -3.51 3.73
N GLY A 289 8.63 -3.83 2.43
CA GLY A 289 9.25 -5.04 1.89
C GLY A 289 8.70 -6.41 2.36
N ALA A 290 7.57 -6.46 3.08
CA ALA A 290 6.99 -7.73 3.52
C ALA A 290 6.11 -8.35 2.42
N THR A 291 6.69 -8.88 1.34
CA THR A 291 6.21 -10.06 0.57
C THR A 291 7.15 -10.39 -0.61
N GLY A 292 7.20 -11.68 -0.97
CA GLY A 292 8.31 -12.37 -1.65
C GLY A 292 8.74 -11.83 -3.03
N ARG A 293 10.05 -11.87 -3.26
CA ARG A 293 10.59 -12.17 -4.60
C ARG A 293 10.23 -13.60 -4.99
#